data_AF-A0A7K4B2T4-F1
#
_entry.id   AF-A0A7K4B2T4-F1
#
_cell.length_a   1.000
_cell.length_b   1.000
_cell.length_c   1.000
_cell.angle_alpha   90.00
_cell.angle_beta   90.00
_cell.angle_gamma   90.00
#
_symmetry.space_group_name_H-M   'P 1'
#
loop_
_entity.id
_entity.type
_entity.pdbx_description
1 polymer ?
#
loop_
_entity_poly.entity_id
_entity_poly.type
_entity_poly.pdbx_seq_one_letter_code
_entity_poly.pdbx_strand_id
1 'polypeptide(L)' 'MKIAIACDGKDVSAHFGHCEGYAIYDATNSVIAYSETLQSPGHEPGRLPVFLAEHGV' A
#
# COMPACT_ATOMS: atom_id res chain seq x y z
N MET A 1 5.04 9.21 9.25
CA MET A 1 4.15 9.17 8.07
C MET A 1 4.04 7.73 7.61
N LYS A 2 2.89 7.31 7.09
CA LYS A 2 2.78 6.00 6.43
C LYS A 2 3.03 6.14 4.93
N ILE A 3 3.59 5.11 4.33
CA ILE A 3 3.88 5.02 2.90
C ILE A 3 3.36 3.66 2.44
N ALA A 4 2.49 3.65 1.43
CA ALA A 4 2.06 2.42 0.77
C ALA A 4 2.75 2.28 -0.59
N ILE A 5 3.26 1.09 -0.87
CA ILE A 5 3.84 0.72 -2.17
C ILE A 5 3.00 -0.41 -2.73
N ALA A 6 2.42 -0.21 -3.92
CA ALA A 6 1.72 -1.27 -4.65
C ALA A 6 2.74 -2.33 -5.09
N CYS A 7 2.50 -3.59 -4.73
CA CYS A 7 3.44 -4.69 -4.94
C CYS A 7 2.75 -5.94 -5.50
N ASP A 8 3.49 -6.66 -6.35
CA ASP A 8 3.19 -8.02 -6.77
C ASP A 8 4.29 -8.91 -6.18
N GLY A 9 3.95 -9.69 -5.15
CA GLY A 9 4.93 -10.35 -4.30
C GLY A 9 5.92 -9.37 -3.64
N LYS A 10 7.19 -9.44 -4.04
CA LYS A 10 8.28 -8.58 -3.51
C LYS A 10 8.65 -7.43 -4.44
N ASP A 11 8.08 -7.38 -5.63
CA ASP A 11 8.40 -6.40 -6.66
C ASP A 11 7.33 -5.29 -6.69
N VAL A 12 7.73 -4.09 -7.08
CA VAL A 12 6.78 -2.98 -7.28
C VAL A 12 5.86 -3.34 -8.45
N SER A 13 4.55 -3.23 -8.21
CA SER A 13 3.56 -3.53 -9.24
C SER A 13 3.62 -2.50 -10.36
N ALA A 14 3.48 -2.98 -11.60
CA ALA A 14 3.37 -2.12 -12.77
C ALA A 14 2.06 -1.31 -12.80
N HIS A 15 1.03 -1.75 -12.06
CA HIS A 15 -0.28 -1.11 -12.06
C HIS A 15 -0.85 -1.01 -10.64
N PHE A 16 -0.86 0.21 -10.09
CA PHE A 16 -1.33 0.49 -8.74
C PHE A 16 -2.68 -0.14 -8.39
N GLY A 17 -3.66 -0.08 -9.30
CA GLY A 17 -5.02 -0.60 -9.05
C GLY A 17 -5.23 -2.10 -9.25
N HIS A 18 -4.22 -2.81 -9.75
CA HIS A 18 -4.30 -4.24 -10.09
C HIS A 18 -3.24 -5.09 -9.35
N CYS A 19 -2.59 -4.52 -8.34
CA CYS A 19 -1.57 -5.20 -7.57
C CYS A 19 -2.16 -6.27 -6.63
N GLU A 20 -1.33 -7.23 -6.22
CA GLU A 20 -1.67 -8.21 -5.18
C GLU A 20 -1.92 -7.55 -3.81
N GLY A 21 -1.14 -6.53 -3.48
CA GLY A 21 -1.28 -5.79 -2.23
C GLY A 21 -0.38 -4.58 -2.09
N TYR A 22 -0.44 -3.96 -0.92
CA TYR A 22 0.29 -2.74 -0.58
C TYR A 22 1.24 -3.00 0.59
N ALA A 23 2.55 -2.92 0.35
CA ALA A 23 3.54 -2.95 1.42
C ALA A 23 3.54 -1.59 2.13
N ILE A 24 3.29 -1.61 3.44
CA ILE A 24 3.18 -0.42 4.29
C ILE A 24 4.45 -0.22 5.07
N TYR A 25 4.95 1.02 5.03
CA TYR A 25 6.12 1.46 5.78
C TYR A 25 5.78 2.64 6.68
N ASP A 26 6.35 2.63 7.87
CA ASP A 26 6.34 3.76 8.79
C ASP A 26 7.66 4.52 8.65
N ALA A 27 7.58 5.79 8.26
CA ALA A 27 8.72 6.70 8.18
C ALA A 27 8.67 7.73 9.33
N THR A 28 9.64 7.64 10.24
CA THR A 28 9.76 8.48 11.44
C THR A 28 11.23 8.83 11.70
N ASN A 29 11.55 10.10 11.94
CA ASN A 29 12.92 10.55 12.26
C ASN A 29 14.00 10.06 11.28
N SER A 30 13.71 10.10 9.98
CA SER A 30 14.58 9.58 8.90
C SER A 30 14.83 8.08 8.91
N VAL A 31 14.10 7.32 9.73
CA VAL A 31 14.10 5.85 9.73
C VAL A 31 12.84 5.37 9.02
N ILE A 32 13.00 4.42 8.11
CA ILE A 32 11.89 3.74 7.41
C ILE A 32 11.87 2.29 7.89
N ALA A 33 10.75 1.85 8.44
CA ALA A 33 10.55 0.48 8.88
C ALA A 33 9.33 -0.13 8.17
N TYR A 34 9.44 -1.40 7.78
CA TYR A 34 8.30 -2.16 7.28
C TYR A 34 7.30 -2.38 8.42
N SER A 35 6.02 -2.24 8.11
CA SER A 35 4.91 -2.36 9.04
C SER A 35 4.13 -3.65 8.75
N GLU A 36 3.47 -3.71 7.60
CA GLU A 36 2.61 -4.82 7.18
C GLU A 36 2.39 -4.81 5.66
N THR A 37 1.73 -5.85 5.14
CA THR A 37 1.21 -5.88 3.77
C THR A 37 -0.31 -5.94 3.81
N LEU A 38 -0.97 -4.95 3.20
CA LEU A 38 -2.42 -4.94 3.03
C LEU A 38 -2.77 -5.66 1.73
N GLN A 39 -3.62 -6.68 1.80
CA GLN A 39 -4.10 -7.34 0.59
C GLN A 39 -5.02 -6.39 -0.20
N SER A 40 -4.83 -6.33 -1.52
CA SER A 40 -5.66 -5.49 -2.37
C SER A 40 -7.13 -5.91 -2.28
N PRO A 41 -8.09 -4.96 -2.10
CA PRO A 41 -9.51 -5.26 -2.10
C PRO A 41 -10.07 -5.56 -3.50
N GLY A 42 -9.20 -5.57 -4.53
CA GLY A 42 -9.56 -5.68 -5.93
C GLY A 42 -9.85 -4.32 -6.58
N HIS A 43 -9.84 -4.29 -7.92
CA HIS A 43 -10.08 -3.06 -8.67
C HIS A 43 -11.57 -2.72 -8.66
N GLU A 44 -11.91 -1.63 -7.98
CA GLU A 44 -13.25 -1.03 -7.97
C GLU A 44 -13.09 0.51 -8.01
N PRO A 45 -13.77 1.22 -8.93
CA PRO A 45 -13.65 2.67 -9.05
C PRO A 45 -13.91 3.40 -7.73
N GLY A 46 -12.96 4.21 -7.27
CA GLY A 46 -13.07 5.01 -6.05
C GLY A 46 -12.81 4.27 -4.73
N ARG A 47 -12.70 2.93 -4.74
CA ARG A 47 -12.52 2.14 -3.51
C ARG A 47 -11.11 2.21 -2.94
N LEU A 48 -10.09 2.19 -3.81
CA LEU A 48 -8.68 2.15 -3.36
C LEU A 48 -8.25 3.39 -2.58
N PRO A 49 -8.60 4.63 -2.97
CA PRO A 49 -8.29 5.81 -2.16
C PRO A 49 -8.94 5.76 -0.77
N VAL A 50 -10.18 5.30 -0.66
CA VAL A 50 -10.88 5.16 0.63
C VAL A 50 -10.23 4.07 1.48
N PHE A 51 -9.99 2.90 0.90
CA PHE A 51 -9.33 1.78 1.55
C PHE A 51 -7.97 2.17 2.13
N LEU A 52 -7.13 2.88 1.37
CA LEU A 52 -5.82 3.31 1.87
C LEU A 52 -5.94 4.38 2.96
N ALA A 53 -6.88 5.33 2.82
CA ALA A 53 -7.14 6.33 3.84
C ALA A 53 -7.61 5.73 5.17
N GLU A 54 -8.43 4.66 5.13
CA GLU A 54 -8.85 3.90 6.32
C GLU A 54 -7.66 3.27 7.07
N HIS A 55 -6.55 3.00 6.37
CA HIS A 55 -5.31 2.47 6.95
C HIS A 55 -4.27 3.56 7.29
N GLY A 56 -4.67 4.83 7.15
CA GLY A 56 -3.84 5.99 7.50
C GLY A 56 -2.71 6.27 6.51
N VAL A 57 -2.86 5.82 5.27
CA VAL A 57 -1.95 6.09 4.14
C VAL A 57 -2.40 7.36 3.41
#